data_AF-A0A1H9WGC9-F1
#
_entry.id   AF-A0A1H9WGC9-F1
#
_cell.length_a   1.000
_cell.length_b   1.000
_cell.length_c   1.000
_cell.angle_alpha   90.00
_cell.angle_beta   90.00
_cell.angle_gamma   90.00
#
_symmetry.space_group_name_H-M   'P 1'
#
loop_
_entity.id
_entity.type
_entity.pdbx_description
1 polymer ?
#
loop_
_entity_poly.entity_id
_entity_poly.type
_entity_poly.pdbx_seq_one_letter_code
_entity_poly.pdbx_strand_id
1 'polypeptide(L)'
;MEQLGRRGFLVGVGVVALSVGMALPASADRWPGRYSANGWPIRAKGLTEVGVEGSAAAMTVLGGAVATLLGHVARRFHYEIAELGPGDIHSHTTDPRVGAPLESNHLSGTAIAILPTRFPLGATDGLFPHEIALIRDILTDCSGTIRWGGDDPTTPKQGHFQLDVPPPEAAKAAHTLTGAGAMPDPFVPTRRSRALALERRQRRR
;
A
#
# COMPACT_ATOMS: atom_id res chain seq x y z
N MET A 1 69.26 -39.22 10.33
CA MET A 1 69.45 -37.76 10.28
C MET A 1 68.34 -37.24 9.38
N GLU A 2 67.20 -36.83 9.97
CA GLU A 2 66.86 -35.39 10.16
C GLU A 2 66.84 -34.67 8.79
N GLN A 3 65.74 -34.08 8.30
CA GLN A 3 64.88 -33.10 8.98
C GLN A 3 63.59 -32.81 8.17
N LEU A 4 62.71 -32.08 8.84
CA LEU A 4 61.36 -31.59 8.50
C LEU A 4 61.15 -30.92 7.11
N GLY A 5 59.98 -31.22 6.52
CA GLY A 5 58.86 -30.26 6.42
C GLY A 5 58.82 -29.23 5.26
N ARG A 6 57.71 -29.23 4.51
CA ARG A 6 56.75 -28.09 4.47
C ARG A 6 55.57 -28.37 3.51
N ARG A 7 54.36 -28.29 4.08
CA ARG A 7 53.09 -28.14 3.37
C ARG A 7 53.01 -26.73 2.79
N GLY A 8 52.51 -26.61 1.56
CA GLY A 8 52.02 -25.36 0.98
C GLY A 8 50.66 -25.61 0.34
N PHE A 9 49.59 -25.27 1.04
CA PHE A 9 48.21 -25.34 0.57
C PHE A 9 47.86 -23.99 -0.08
N LEU A 10 47.39 -24.00 -1.33
CA LEU A 10 46.94 -22.80 -2.05
C LEU A 10 45.61 -22.32 -1.45
N VAL A 11 45.62 -21.11 -0.89
CA VAL A 11 44.42 -20.38 -0.46
C VAL A 11 43.90 -19.60 -1.68
N GLY A 12 42.73 -20.02 -2.19
CA GLY A 12 41.97 -19.25 -3.17
C GLY A 12 41.18 -18.16 -2.46
N VAL A 13 41.52 -16.90 -2.71
CA VAL A 13 40.75 -15.74 -2.25
C VAL A 13 39.63 -15.49 -3.25
N GLY A 14 38.39 -15.84 -2.88
CA GLY A 14 37.19 -15.42 -3.59
C GLY A 14 36.78 -14.03 -3.12
N VAL A 15 36.90 -13.02 -3.99
CA VAL A 15 36.36 -11.68 -3.75
C VAL A 15 34.87 -11.69 -4.09
N VAL A 16 34.01 -11.70 -3.06
CA VAL A 16 32.58 -11.45 -3.21
C VAL A 16 32.39 -9.93 -3.24
N ALA A 17 32.17 -9.37 -4.43
CA ALA A 17 31.78 -7.98 -4.57
C ALA A 17 30.29 -7.83 -4.19
N LEU A 18 30.00 -7.35 -2.99
CA LEU A 18 28.68 -6.88 -2.60
C LEU A 18 28.46 -5.50 -3.22
N SER A 19 27.79 -5.45 -4.37
CA SER A 19 27.28 -4.20 -4.94
C SER A 19 26.09 -3.72 -4.11
N VAL A 20 26.36 -2.84 -3.13
CA VAL A 20 25.32 -2.01 -2.51
C VAL A 20 24.83 -1.05 -3.58
N GLY A 21 23.68 -1.38 -4.18
CA GLY A 21 22.99 -0.48 -5.11
C GLY A 21 22.51 0.75 -4.37
N MET A 22 23.24 1.85 -4.50
CA MET A 22 22.81 3.16 -4.03
C MET A 22 21.74 3.67 -4.99
N ALA A 23 20.47 3.49 -4.63
CA ALA A 23 19.35 4.05 -5.38
C ALA A 23 19.46 5.58 -5.35
N LEU A 24 19.72 6.20 -6.51
CA LEU A 24 19.60 7.65 -6.65
C LEU A 24 18.13 8.02 -6.42
N PRO A 25 17.82 9.10 -5.67
CA PRO A 25 16.45 9.54 -5.53
C PRO A 25 15.91 9.87 -6.93
N ALA A 26 14.80 9.24 -7.30
CA ALA A 26 14.02 9.68 -8.45
C ALA A 26 13.72 11.18 -8.26
N SER A 27 13.95 11.99 -9.29
CA SER A 27 13.57 13.41 -9.26
C SER A 27 12.07 13.47 -8.99
N ALA A 28 11.68 13.93 -7.80
CA ALA A 28 10.28 14.11 -7.45
C ALA A 28 9.76 15.35 -8.18
N ASP A 29 8.88 15.14 -9.14
CA ASP A 29 8.27 16.23 -9.89
C ASP A 29 7.16 16.87 -9.07
N ARG A 30 6.99 18.17 -9.21
CA ARG A 30 5.89 18.89 -8.56
C ARG A 30 4.58 18.59 -9.31
N TRP A 31 3.58 18.07 -8.60
CA TRP A 31 2.24 17.86 -9.15
C TRP A 31 1.61 19.19 -9.61
N PRO A 32 1.23 19.32 -10.90
CA PRO A 32 0.74 20.59 -11.45
C PRO A 32 -0.78 20.79 -11.30
N GLY A 33 -1.52 19.71 -11.02
CA GLY A 33 -2.98 19.68 -11.08
C GLY A 33 -3.67 20.22 -9.83
N ARG A 34 -4.90 20.71 -10.01
CA ARG A 34 -5.85 21.00 -8.90
C ARG A 34 -6.65 19.76 -8.48
N TYR A 35 -6.54 18.69 -9.25
CA TYR A 35 -7.10 17.38 -8.99
C TYR A 35 -5.95 16.39 -8.87
N SER A 36 -6.07 15.43 -7.96
CA SER A 36 -5.15 14.30 -7.88
C SER A 36 -5.40 13.31 -9.02
N ALA A 37 -4.49 12.37 -9.23
CA ALA A 37 -4.55 11.41 -10.34
C ALA A 37 -5.83 10.56 -10.37
N ASN A 38 -6.46 10.31 -9.21
CA ASN A 38 -7.76 9.63 -9.11
C ASN A 38 -8.97 10.56 -9.34
N GLY A 39 -8.77 11.81 -9.78
CA GLY A 39 -9.84 12.75 -10.13
C GLY A 39 -10.46 13.50 -8.95
N TRP A 40 -9.91 13.38 -7.74
CA TRP A 40 -10.42 14.10 -6.56
C TRP A 40 -9.83 15.50 -6.42
N PRO A 41 -10.62 16.51 -6.04
CA PRO A 41 -10.13 17.88 -5.87
C PRO A 41 -9.15 17.97 -4.70
N ILE A 42 -8.00 18.60 -4.93
CA ILE A 42 -7.01 18.89 -3.89
C ILE A 42 -7.53 20.09 -3.08
N ARG A 43 -7.82 19.86 -1.80
CA ARG A 43 -8.39 20.87 -0.90
C ARG A 43 -7.99 20.60 0.55
N ALA A 44 -7.77 21.67 1.31
CA ALA A 44 -7.46 21.56 2.74
C ALA A 44 -8.69 21.27 3.62
N LYS A 45 -9.91 21.55 3.13
CA LYS A 45 -11.14 21.41 3.92
C LYS A 45 -11.68 19.99 3.87
N GLY A 46 -12.21 19.53 5.00
CA GLY A 46 -12.94 18.25 5.12
C GLY A 46 -12.04 17.06 5.40
N LEU A 47 -10.76 17.31 5.72
CA LEU A 47 -9.85 16.31 6.28
C LEU A 47 -10.24 16.00 7.72
N THR A 48 -10.04 14.75 8.13
CA THR A 48 -10.23 14.27 9.49
C THR A 48 -9.10 13.31 9.85
N GLU A 49 -8.69 13.35 11.11
CA GLU A 49 -7.84 12.31 11.66
C GLU A 49 -8.69 11.10 12.03
N VAL A 50 -8.16 9.91 11.77
CA VAL A 50 -8.79 8.61 12.05
C VAL A 50 -7.74 7.71 12.68
N GLY A 51 -8.01 7.21 13.88
CA GLY A 51 -7.18 6.18 14.51
C GLY A 51 -7.39 4.82 13.86
N VAL A 52 -6.35 4.00 13.81
CA VAL A 52 -6.46 2.60 13.39
C VAL A 52 -6.90 1.77 14.59
N GLU A 53 -8.10 1.21 14.53
CA GLU A 53 -8.64 0.38 15.62
C GLU A 53 -7.69 -0.79 15.92
N GLY A 54 -7.38 -0.96 17.21
CA GLY A 54 -6.44 -1.99 17.69
C GLY A 54 -4.99 -1.53 17.78
N SER A 55 -4.65 -0.34 17.30
CA SER A 55 -3.26 0.12 17.21
C SER A 55 -3.07 1.57 17.65
N ALA A 56 -1.81 1.99 17.78
CA ALA A 56 -1.43 3.39 18.05
C ALA A 56 -1.20 4.22 16.77
N ALA A 57 -1.47 3.63 15.60
CA ALA A 57 -1.37 4.32 14.31
C ALA A 57 -2.60 5.22 14.09
N ALA A 58 -2.39 6.31 13.37
CA ALA A 58 -3.44 7.22 12.92
C ALA A 58 -3.14 7.73 11.52
N MET A 59 -4.16 8.24 10.85
CA MET A 59 -4.05 8.82 9.52
C MET A 59 -4.96 10.03 9.38
N THR A 60 -4.53 11.00 8.58
CA THR A 60 -5.37 12.14 8.17
C THR A 60 -5.82 11.92 6.73
N VAL A 61 -7.13 11.81 6.53
CA VAL A 61 -7.75 11.56 5.21
C VAL A 61 -9.01 12.40 5.05
N LEU A 62 -9.59 12.44 3.85
CA LEU A 62 -10.89 13.07 3.65
C LEU A 62 -11.95 12.35 4.50
N GLY A 63 -12.86 13.10 5.12
CA GLY A 63 -13.92 12.54 5.95
C GLY A 63 -14.97 11.74 5.19
N GLY A 64 -15.97 11.26 5.92
CA GLY A 64 -17.10 10.50 5.37
C GLY A 64 -16.65 9.16 4.78
N ALA A 65 -17.12 8.84 3.57
CA ALA A 65 -16.87 7.55 2.94
C ALA A 65 -15.38 7.20 2.78
N VAL A 66 -14.52 8.20 2.54
CA VAL A 66 -13.08 7.99 2.38
C VAL A 66 -12.45 7.51 3.69
N ALA A 67 -12.74 8.21 4.80
CA ALA A 67 -12.33 7.80 6.13
C ALA A 67 -12.84 6.40 6.50
N THR A 68 -14.09 6.07 6.20
CA THR A 68 -14.65 4.73 6.46
C THR A 68 -13.92 3.63 5.69
N LEU A 69 -13.72 3.81 4.38
CA LEU A 69 -13.13 2.78 3.53
C LEU A 69 -11.63 2.60 3.81
N LEU A 70 -10.86 3.70 3.88
CA LEU A 70 -9.43 3.62 4.20
C LEU A 70 -9.19 3.19 5.65
N GLY A 71 -10.10 3.55 6.57
CA GLY A 71 -10.12 3.05 7.95
C GLY A 71 -10.17 1.53 8.02
N HIS A 72 -11.09 0.94 7.26
CA HIS A 72 -11.20 -0.52 7.17
C HIS A 72 -9.96 -1.17 6.56
N VAL A 73 -9.38 -0.57 5.52
CA VAL A 73 -8.13 -1.05 4.92
C VAL A 73 -7.01 -1.08 5.94
N ALA A 74 -6.77 0.04 6.64
CA ALA A 74 -5.69 0.13 7.64
C ALA A 74 -5.90 -0.84 8.81
N ARG A 75 -7.14 -0.95 9.31
CA ARG A 75 -7.50 -1.88 10.38
C ARG A 75 -7.28 -3.34 9.99
N ARG A 76 -7.78 -3.76 8.81
CA ARG A 76 -7.56 -5.13 8.30
C ARG A 76 -6.08 -5.43 8.10
N PHE A 77 -5.33 -4.48 7.53
CA PHE A 77 -3.89 -4.62 7.34
C PHE A 77 -3.18 -4.83 8.68
N HIS A 78 -3.54 -4.04 9.69
CA HIS A 78 -3.01 -4.15 11.05
C HIS A 78 -3.22 -5.54 11.66
N TYR A 79 -4.43 -6.08 11.58
CA TYR A 79 -4.76 -7.35 12.22
C TYR A 79 -4.26 -8.59 11.48
N GLU A 80 -4.08 -8.50 10.15
CA GLU A 80 -3.94 -9.70 9.33
C GLU A 80 -2.64 -9.76 8.52
N ILE A 81 -1.94 -8.64 8.37
CA ILE A 81 -0.73 -8.56 7.54
C ILE A 81 0.46 -8.12 8.40
N ALA A 82 0.41 -6.94 9.00
CA ALA A 82 1.47 -6.47 9.87
C ALA A 82 0.98 -5.45 10.89
N GLU A 83 1.50 -5.53 12.12
CA GLU A 83 1.23 -4.57 13.17
C GLU A 83 1.61 -3.14 12.74
N LEU A 84 0.83 -2.15 13.15
CA LEU A 84 0.99 -0.75 12.75
C LEU A 84 1.11 0.13 13.99
N GLY A 85 2.20 0.88 14.09
CA GLY A 85 2.46 1.84 15.13
C GLY A 85 2.42 3.30 14.65
N PRO A 86 2.79 4.24 15.53
CA PRO A 86 2.87 5.66 15.19
C PRO A 86 3.84 5.89 14.03
N GLY A 87 3.40 6.61 13.00
CA GLY A 87 4.24 6.95 11.84
C GLY A 87 4.27 5.89 10.72
N ASP A 88 3.66 4.72 10.93
CA ASP A 88 3.64 3.65 9.91
C ASP A 88 2.66 3.92 8.75
N ILE A 89 1.85 4.96 8.83
CA ILE A 89 0.94 5.37 7.75
C ILE A 89 1.31 6.76 7.26
N HIS A 90 1.70 6.85 5.98
CA HIS A 90 1.73 8.10 5.26
C HIS A 90 0.36 8.38 4.65
N SER A 91 -0.29 9.48 5.06
CA SER A 91 -1.65 9.84 4.66
C SER A 91 -1.67 11.16 3.88
N HIS A 92 -2.59 12.09 4.19
CA HIS A 92 -2.62 13.40 3.55
C HIS A 92 -1.30 14.17 3.71
N THR A 93 -0.90 14.87 2.64
CA THR A 93 0.23 15.82 2.63
C THR A 93 -0.14 17.09 1.87
N THR A 94 0.51 18.20 2.19
CA THR A 94 0.45 19.44 1.39
C THR A 94 1.65 19.61 0.46
N ASP A 95 2.64 18.71 0.56
CA ASP A 95 3.82 18.72 -0.30
C ASP A 95 3.47 18.16 -1.68
N PRO A 96 3.51 18.99 -2.75
CA PRO A 96 3.11 18.57 -4.08
C PRO A 96 4.15 17.70 -4.79
N ARG A 97 5.31 17.41 -4.20
CA ARG A 97 6.34 16.58 -4.83
C ARG A 97 5.91 15.12 -4.86
N VAL A 98 5.91 14.53 -6.06
CA VAL A 98 5.50 13.14 -6.30
C VAL A 98 6.53 12.43 -7.16
N GLY A 99 6.83 11.18 -6.84
CA GLY A 99 7.63 10.27 -7.67
C GLY A 99 6.78 9.48 -8.67
N ALA A 100 5.47 9.38 -8.45
CA ALA A 100 4.51 8.78 -9.39
C ALA A 100 3.12 9.43 -9.28
N PRO A 101 2.29 9.38 -10.34
CA PRO A 101 0.95 9.98 -10.32
C PRO A 101 0.07 9.52 -9.14
N LEU A 102 0.16 8.25 -8.73
CA LEU A 102 -0.60 7.70 -7.60
C LEU A 102 -0.34 8.45 -6.28
N GLU A 103 0.85 9.01 -6.09
CA GLU A 103 1.22 9.72 -4.86
C GLU A 103 0.52 11.08 -4.76
N SER A 104 0.07 11.65 -5.88
CA SER A 104 -0.74 12.88 -5.84
C SER A 104 -2.08 12.69 -5.10
N ASN A 105 -2.55 11.45 -4.91
CA ASN A 105 -3.79 11.15 -4.20
C ASN A 105 -3.69 11.40 -2.68
N HIS A 106 -2.46 11.54 -2.15
CA HIS A 106 -2.24 12.05 -0.79
C HIS A 106 -2.65 13.53 -0.67
N LEU A 107 -2.51 14.33 -1.73
CA LEU A 107 -2.85 15.77 -1.73
C LEU A 107 -4.36 16.02 -1.57
N SER A 108 -5.20 15.09 -2.03
CA SER A 108 -6.66 15.17 -1.86
C SER A 108 -7.16 14.46 -0.61
N GLY A 109 -6.26 13.83 0.16
CA GLY A 109 -6.61 13.01 1.32
C GLY A 109 -7.37 11.73 0.95
N THR A 110 -7.19 11.20 -0.26
CA THR A 110 -7.93 10.02 -0.76
C THR A 110 -7.06 8.79 -0.94
N ALA A 111 -5.84 8.82 -0.42
CA ALA A 111 -4.92 7.69 -0.39
C ALA A 111 -4.13 7.63 0.92
N ILE A 112 -3.68 6.41 1.23
CA ILE A 112 -2.71 6.11 2.27
C ILE A 112 -1.62 5.21 1.72
N ALA A 113 -0.43 5.30 2.31
CA ALA A 113 0.67 4.38 2.10
C ALA A 113 1.07 3.80 3.46
N ILE A 114 0.81 2.52 3.65
CA ILE A 114 1.14 1.76 4.85
C ILE A 114 2.57 1.25 4.73
N LEU A 115 3.35 1.38 5.80
CA LEU A 115 4.76 0.99 5.91
C LEU A 115 5.58 1.43 4.68
N PRO A 116 5.61 2.74 4.32
CA PRO A 116 6.20 3.22 3.07
C PRO A 116 7.70 2.91 2.93
N THR A 117 8.43 2.76 4.03
CA THR A 117 9.84 2.32 4.02
C THR A 117 9.97 0.83 3.68
N ARG A 118 9.01 -0.01 4.07
CA ARG A 118 8.98 -1.45 3.73
C ARG A 118 8.46 -1.69 2.31
N PHE A 119 7.53 -0.86 1.86
CA PHE A 119 6.93 -0.95 0.52
C PHE A 119 7.20 0.30 -0.32
N PRO A 120 8.47 0.56 -0.68
CA PRO A 120 8.82 1.73 -1.46
C PRO A 120 8.26 1.64 -2.88
N LEU A 121 8.22 2.79 -3.54
CA LEU A 121 7.81 2.92 -4.93
C LEU A 121 8.72 2.07 -5.85
N GLY A 122 8.13 1.28 -6.73
CA GLY A 122 8.81 0.36 -7.65
C GLY A 122 9.07 -1.05 -7.08
N ALA A 123 8.87 -1.29 -5.77
CA ALA A 123 9.11 -2.60 -5.18
C ALA A 123 7.94 -3.58 -5.37
N THR A 124 8.26 -4.86 -5.58
CA THR A 124 7.28 -5.92 -5.90
C THR A 124 7.36 -7.17 -5.02
N ASP A 125 8.37 -7.28 -4.16
CA ASP A 125 8.70 -8.47 -3.39
C ASP A 125 8.48 -8.30 -1.87
N GLY A 126 7.80 -7.23 -1.44
CA GLY A 126 7.58 -6.95 -0.02
C GLY A 126 6.50 -7.81 0.65
N LEU A 127 5.62 -8.44 -0.14
CA LEU A 127 4.47 -9.21 0.34
C LEU A 127 4.53 -10.68 -0.09
N PHE A 128 4.17 -11.56 0.84
CA PHE A 128 3.98 -12.99 0.57
C PHE A 128 2.66 -13.24 -0.18
N PRO A 129 2.56 -14.37 -0.91
CA PRO A 129 1.33 -14.71 -1.66
C PRO A 129 0.06 -14.75 -0.82
N HIS A 130 0.14 -15.16 0.46
CA HIS A 130 -1.01 -15.18 1.35
C HIS A 130 -1.43 -13.76 1.80
N GLU A 131 -0.48 -12.85 2.03
CA GLU A 131 -0.75 -11.44 2.34
C GLU A 131 -1.40 -10.74 1.13
N ILE A 132 -0.95 -11.04 -0.09
CA ILE A 132 -1.60 -10.56 -1.31
C ILE A 132 -3.06 -11.04 -1.36
N ALA A 133 -3.33 -12.30 -1.02
CA ALA A 133 -4.71 -12.81 -0.97
C ALA A 133 -5.57 -12.07 0.07
N LEU A 134 -5.02 -11.73 1.23
CA LEU A 134 -5.69 -10.90 2.24
C LEU A 134 -5.97 -9.49 1.72
N ILE A 135 -5.01 -8.86 1.03
CA ILE A 135 -5.25 -7.58 0.35
C ILE A 135 -6.42 -7.67 -0.61
N ARG A 136 -6.47 -8.70 -1.47
CA ARG A 136 -7.60 -8.86 -2.41
C ARG A 136 -8.95 -9.00 -1.72
N ASP A 137 -8.95 -9.67 -0.57
CA ASP A 137 -10.13 -9.80 0.26
C ASP A 137 -10.58 -8.45 0.84
N ILE A 138 -9.64 -7.66 1.37
CA ILE A 138 -9.88 -6.29 1.85
C ILE A 138 -10.49 -5.40 0.76
N LEU A 139 -9.95 -5.45 -0.46
CA LEU A 139 -10.50 -4.67 -1.60
C LEU A 139 -11.92 -5.12 -1.96
N THR A 140 -12.23 -6.41 -1.75
CA THR A 140 -13.57 -6.97 -1.98
C THR A 140 -14.58 -6.47 -0.95
N ASP A 141 -14.20 -6.39 0.33
CA ASP A 141 -15.02 -5.77 1.38
C ASP A 141 -15.35 -4.31 1.03
N CYS A 142 -14.37 -3.59 0.47
CA CYS A 142 -14.54 -2.22 -0.02
C CYS A 142 -15.35 -2.12 -1.34
N SER A 143 -16.03 -3.18 -1.75
CA SER A 143 -16.78 -3.27 -3.01
C SER A 143 -15.97 -2.93 -4.26
N GLY A 144 -14.64 -3.08 -4.21
CA GLY A 144 -13.72 -2.73 -5.29
C GLY A 144 -13.54 -1.23 -5.53
N THR A 145 -14.00 -0.38 -4.61
CA THR A 145 -13.85 1.09 -4.72
C THR A 145 -12.47 1.59 -4.34
N ILE A 146 -11.72 0.79 -3.57
CA ILE A 146 -10.30 1.02 -3.28
C ILE A 146 -9.47 0.29 -4.35
N ARG A 147 -8.48 0.99 -4.91
CA ARG A 147 -7.43 0.44 -5.78
C ARG A 147 -6.15 0.28 -4.99
N TRP A 148 -5.43 -0.81 -5.25
CA TRP A 148 -4.14 -1.12 -4.64
C TRP A 148 -2.99 -0.75 -5.58
N GLY A 149 -2.01 -0.01 -5.07
CA GLY A 149 -0.84 0.43 -5.84
C GLY A 149 0.10 -0.69 -6.25
N GLY A 150 0.02 -1.87 -5.63
CA GLY A 150 0.80 -3.04 -6.05
C GLY A 150 0.39 -3.61 -7.41
N ASP A 151 -0.77 -3.21 -7.96
CA ASP A 151 -1.20 -3.58 -9.30
C ASP A 151 -0.69 -2.65 -10.42
N ASP A 152 -0.02 -1.55 -10.08
CA ASP A 152 0.52 -0.66 -11.11
C ASP A 152 1.58 -1.42 -11.93
N PRO A 153 1.39 -1.58 -13.25
CA PRO A 153 2.27 -2.41 -14.07
C PRO A 153 3.65 -1.76 -14.30
N THR A 154 3.75 -0.45 -14.08
CA THR A 154 4.94 0.36 -14.36
C THR A 154 5.67 0.75 -13.09
N THR A 155 4.93 1.20 -12.07
CA THR A 155 5.50 1.74 -10.84
C THR A 155 4.71 1.22 -9.62
N PRO A 156 4.83 -0.08 -9.31
CA PRO A 156 4.09 -0.70 -8.21
C PRO A 156 4.48 -0.08 -6.86
N LYS A 157 3.50 0.09 -5.96
CA LYS A 157 3.72 0.51 -4.57
C LYS A 157 2.82 -0.29 -3.65
N GLN A 158 3.35 -1.39 -3.11
CA GLN A 158 2.55 -2.40 -2.39
C GLN A 158 1.91 -1.89 -1.08
N GLY A 159 2.41 -0.81 -0.49
CA GLY A 159 1.80 -0.18 0.68
C GLY A 159 0.68 0.80 0.32
N HIS A 160 0.49 1.15 -0.95
CA HIS A 160 -0.41 2.23 -1.38
C HIS A 160 -1.83 1.76 -1.63
N PHE A 161 -2.80 2.46 -1.05
CA PHE A 161 -4.23 2.25 -1.23
C PHE A 161 -4.90 3.58 -1.50
N GLN A 162 -5.76 3.64 -2.50
CA GLN A 162 -6.46 4.85 -2.90
C GLN A 162 -7.92 4.59 -3.22
N LEU A 163 -8.78 5.57 -2.98
CA LEU A 163 -10.12 5.56 -3.56
C LEU A 163 -10.04 5.80 -5.07
N ASP A 164 -10.82 5.05 -5.85
CA ASP A 164 -10.77 5.05 -7.33
C ASP A 164 -12.16 5.21 -7.97
N VAL A 165 -13.08 5.85 -7.24
CA VAL A 165 -14.46 6.09 -7.66
C VAL A 165 -14.91 7.50 -7.25
N PRO A 166 -15.99 8.03 -7.86
CA PRO A 166 -16.57 9.30 -7.44
C PRO A 166 -17.28 9.21 -6.07
N PRO A 167 -17.65 10.36 -5.47
CA PRO A 167 -18.26 10.40 -4.13
C PRO A 167 -19.55 9.55 -3.94
N PRO A 168 -20.51 9.50 -4.89
CA PRO A 168 -21.73 8.70 -4.72
C PRO A 168 -21.44 7.19 -4.58
N GLU A 169 -20.53 6.67 -5.39
CA GLU A 169 -20.11 5.27 -5.37
C GLU A 169 -19.34 4.95 -4.09
N ALA A 170 -18.48 5.86 -3.64
CA ALA A 170 -17.78 5.73 -2.36
C ALA A 170 -18.77 5.67 -1.19
N ALA A 171 -19.78 6.54 -1.17
CA ALA A 171 -20.81 6.55 -0.13
C ALA A 171 -21.61 5.23 -0.09
N LYS A 172 -21.97 4.68 -1.25
CA LYS A 172 -22.64 3.38 -1.35
C LYS A 172 -21.77 2.24 -0.80
N ALA A 173 -20.49 2.23 -1.15
CA ALA A 173 -19.55 1.21 -0.65
C ALA A 173 -19.35 1.31 0.87
N ALA A 174 -19.18 2.53 1.40
CA ALA A 174 -19.08 2.76 2.83
C ALA A 174 -20.33 2.28 3.59
N HIS A 175 -21.53 2.60 3.07
CA HIS A 175 -22.78 2.11 3.67
C HIS A 175 -22.88 0.58 3.68
N THR A 176 -22.53 -0.06 2.56
CA THR A 176 -22.50 -1.53 2.44
C THR A 176 -21.54 -2.15 3.45
N LEU A 177 -20.35 -1.56 3.60
CA LEU A 177 -19.32 -2.02 4.53
C LEU A 177 -19.79 -1.93 5.99
N THR A 178 -20.42 -0.82 6.39
CA THR A 178 -20.95 -0.66 7.75
C THR A 178 -22.14 -1.57 8.07
N GLY A 179 -22.84 -2.06 7.06
CA GLY A 179 -23.95 -3.02 7.22
C GLY A 179 -23.50 -4.48 7.21
N ALA A 180 -22.25 -4.77 6.85
CA ALA A 180 -21.70 -6.12 6.90
C ALA A 180 -21.35 -6.48 8.36
N GLY A 181 -21.94 -7.54 8.89
CA GLY A 181 -21.69 -8.02 10.26
C GLY A 181 -20.29 -8.63 10.46
N ALA A 182 -20.18 -9.56 11.42
CA ALA A 182 -18.90 -10.18 11.79
C ALA A 182 -18.07 -10.63 10.58
N MET A 183 -16.77 -10.35 10.64
CA MET A 183 -15.81 -10.57 9.55
C MET A 183 -15.67 -12.08 9.23
N PRO A 184 -16.14 -12.55 8.06
CA PRO A 184 -15.99 -13.94 7.64
C PRO A 184 -14.53 -14.28 7.31
N ASP A 185 -14.17 -15.57 7.36
CA ASP A 185 -12.84 -16.07 6.97
C ASP A 185 -12.49 -15.67 5.52
N PRO A 186 -11.34 -14.98 5.27
CA PRO A 186 -10.92 -14.54 3.94
C PRO A 186 -10.62 -15.68 2.96
N PHE A 187 -10.34 -16.89 3.45
CA PHE A 187 -9.91 -18.01 2.64
C PHE A 187 -11.05 -18.90 2.14
N VAL A 188 -12.30 -18.60 2.50
CA VAL A 188 -13.45 -19.35 1.96
C VAL A 188 -13.55 -19.23 0.43
N PRO A 189 -13.91 -20.30 -0.30
CA PRO A 189 -13.83 -20.32 -1.78
C PRO A 189 -14.62 -19.21 -2.49
N THR A 190 -15.78 -18.83 -1.95
CA THR A 190 -16.64 -17.78 -2.52
C THR A 190 -15.99 -16.40 -2.44
N ARG A 191 -15.32 -16.08 -1.32
CA ARG A 191 -14.56 -14.84 -1.13
C ARG A 191 -13.37 -14.79 -2.07
N ARG A 192 -12.57 -15.87 -2.12
CA ARG A 192 -11.45 -15.98 -3.07
C ARG A 192 -11.87 -15.81 -4.53
N SER A 193 -13.00 -16.39 -4.93
CA SER A 193 -13.51 -16.24 -6.30
C SER A 193 -13.89 -14.79 -6.62
N ARG A 194 -14.55 -14.10 -5.68
CA ARG A 194 -14.90 -12.68 -5.82
C ARG A 194 -13.65 -11.79 -5.89
N ALA A 195 -12.65 -12.08 -5.06
CA ALA A 195 -11.38 -11.39 -5.00
C ALA A 195 -10.60 -11.51 -6.33
N LEU A 196 -10.49 -12.72 -6.88
CA LEU A 196 -9.88 -12.96 -8.20
C LEU A 196 -10.64 -12.27 -9.33
N ALA A 197 -11.97 -12.28 -9.28
CA ALA A 197 -12.79 -11.58 -10.27
C ALA A 197 -12.58 -10.06 -10.20
N LEU A 198 -12.41 -9.49 -9.00
CA LEU A 198 -12.12 -8.08 -8.79
C LEU A 198 -10.72 -7.71 -9.32
N GLU A 199 -9.70 -8.50 -8.99
CA GLU A 199 -8.33 -8.30 -9.48
C GLU A 199 -8.30 -8.19 -11.01
N ARG A 200 -8.95 -9.13 -11.72
CA ARG A 200 -9.02 -9.09 -13.19
C ARG A 200 -9.69 -7.83 -13.73
N ARG A 201 -10.66 -7.26 -13.02
CA ARG A 201 -11.31 -6.00 -13.42
C ARG A 201 -10.40 -4.81 -13.18
N GLN A 202 -9.74 -4.76 -12.04
CA GLN A 202 -8.88 -3.64 -11.66
C GLN A 202 -7.60 -3.57 -12.50
N ARG A 203 -7.01 -4.71 -12.88
CA ARG A 203 -5.83 -4.75 -13.77
C ARG A 203 -6.12 -4.42 -15.25
N ARG A 204 -7.39 -4.30 -15.65
CA ARG A 204 -7.79 -3.99 -17.03
C ARG A 204 -8.06 -2.50 -17.26
N ARG A 205 -8.13 -1.72 -16.19
CA ARG A 205 -8.35 -0.27 -16.23
C ARG A 205 -7.01 0.44 -16.17
#